data_AF-A0A8J1U428-F1
#
_entry.id   AF-A0A8J1U428-F1
#
_cell.length_a   1.000
_cell.length_b   1.000
_cell.length_c   1.000
_cell.angle_alpha   90.00
_cell.angle_beta   90.00
_cell.angle_gamma   90.00
#
_symmetry.space_group_name_H-M   'P 1'
#
loop_
_entity.id
_entity.type
_entity.pdbx_description
1 polymer ?
#
loop_
_entity_poly.entity_id
_entity_poly.type
_entity_poly.pdbx_seq_one_letter_code
_entity_poly.pdbx_strand_id
1 'polypeptide(L)'
;MKLKTFVFFLGLELGVMALLFLIYHQITPYLSKKDDRANSVLDNTLKKKTWKHRLTNIDKFKLFQNDKNEEPNKSSNSKMIYDNIIEQGKVNATERKFEQTCKQQQHSGSKQGYMSMKEYYTHNFRLHGIHLAKMSTINFTISTAFLHSFSIELSNILQRSDPERVMHPFFMSPAILENEDGTYALVARCRNVPRETLKKKAPTNVMVTMMYSPIFKPINTGSILGMITSESERNGPRDPRLFRIREQPFILFDMQNWREDSFHMYMLSFHTGELHRLQIYEENGTLIQMRKAERNWSPLVDDENNKLYLIYGFDPFVILQCNQLDGKCKIVQKQNENFEPQKYPSSLRGGTPFIMYKRPYYVSTAHSTVFCGGMGRRMYGIHIVVISIIPKFRIVYISANVKFHSEILKKQPIFPAAISSFIFPTTLLLRDEDMADIGGHLNDIEALLLRVKGFRTVIDEVIQIDEAVPEMERTTYEQGFIQKTNFGYSDK
;
A
#
# COMPACT_ATOMS: atom_id res chain seq x y z
N MET A 1 71.53 -18.44 -3.99
CA MET A 1 70.33 -17.57 -3.81
C MET A 1 69.09 -18.26 -3.25
N LYS A 2 68.97 -19.60 -3.19
CA LYS A 2 67.69 -20.26 -2.82
C LYS A 2 67.46 -20.55 -1.32
N LEU A 3 68.47 -20.48 -0.45
CA LEU A 3 68.31 -20.79 0.98
C LEU A 3 67.84 -19.58 1.81
N LYS A 4 68.25 -18.36 1.44
CA LYS A 4 67.88 -17.13 2.17
C LYS A 4 66.39 -16.77 2.04
N THR A 5 65.78 -17.05 0.89
CA THR A 5 64.36 -16.80 0.66
C THR A 5 63.49 -17.76 1.46
N PHE A 6 63.88 -19.03 1.60
CA PHE A 6 63.12 -20.02 2.36
C PHE A 6 63.10 -19.72 3.86
N VAL A 7 64.23 -19.30 4.44
CA VAL A 7 64.31 -18.89 5.85
C VAL A 7 63.46 -17.65 6.13
N PHE A 8 63.34 -16.73 5.16
CA PHE A 8 62.51 -15.54 5.31
C PHE A 8 61.01 -15.88 5.35
N PHE A 9 60.54 -16.81 4.51
CA PHE A 9 59.14 -17.25 4.51
C PHE A 9 58.78 -18.04 5.78
N LEU A 10 59.67 -18.92 6.27
CA LEU A 10 59.42 -19.64 7.52
C LEU A 10 59.34 -18.71 8.74
N GLY A 11 60.17 -17.65 8.77
CA GLY A 11 60.12 -16.63 9.82
C GLY A 11 58.82 -15.82 9.79
N LEU A 12 58.28 -15.55 8.60
CA LEU A 12 57.04 -14.80 8.43
C LEU A 12 55.83 -15.59 8.93
N GLU A 13 55.73 -16.88 8.61
CA GLU A 13 54.63 -17.75 9.06
C GLU A 13 54.64 -17.95 10.58
N LEU A 14 55.83 -18.17 11.17
CA LEU A 14 55.96 -18.29 12.62
C LEU A 14 55.62 -16.98 13.34
N GLY A 15 55.96 -15.83 12.75
CA GLY A 15 55.59 -14.51 13.28
C GLY A 15 54.09 -14.26 13.26
N VAL A 16 53.39 -14.64 12.18
CA VAL A 16 51.93 -14.51 12.07
C VAL A 16 51.21 -15.42 13.07
N MET A 17 51.68 -16.66 13.25
CA MET A 17 51.09 -17.59 14.21
C MET A 17 51.29 -17.14 15.67
N ALA A 18 52.46 -16.59 16.01
CA ALA A 18 52.71 -16.01 17.32
C ALA A 18 51.81 -14.79 17.61
N LEU A 19 51.59 -13.94 16.60
CA LEU A 19 50.69 -12.79 16.70
C LEU A 19 49.23 -13.21 16.90
N LEU A 20 48.75 -14.20 16.15
CA LEU A 20 47.40 -14.74 16.31
C LEU A 20 47.21 -15.40 17.69
N PHE A 21 48.23 -16.08 18.22
CA PHE A 21 48.19 -16.68 19.55
C PHE A 21 48.12 -15.63 20.66
N LEU A 22 48.85 -14.51 20.53
CA LEU A 22 48.78 -13.37 21.44
C LEU A 22 47.41 -12.68 21.40
N ILE A 23 46.84 -12.49 20.20
CA ILE A 23 45.50 -11.92 20.02
C ILE A 23 44.46 -12.84 20.68
N TYR A 24 44.56 -14.16 20.47
CA TYR A 24 43.66 -15.13 21.09
C TYR A 24 43.73 -15.04 22.62
N HIS A 25 44.93 -15.06 23.21
CA HIS A 25 45.08 -14.98 24.67
C HIS A 25 44.63 -13.65 25.28
N GLN A 26 44.70 -12.54 24.54
CA GLN A 26 44.18 -11.25 25.02
C GLN A 26 42.65 -11.16 24.96
N ILE A 27 41.99 -11.86 24.03
CA ILE A 27 40.54 -11.77 23.83
C ILE A 27 39.78 -12.80 24.69
N THR A 28 40.34 -13.97 24.96
CA THR A 28 39.69 -15.04 25.75
C THR A 28 39.14 -14.59 27.12
N PRO A 29 39.83 -13.74 27.92
CA PRO A 29 39.29 -13.23 29.19
C PRO A 29 38.06 -12.32 29.04
N TYR A 30 37.87 -11.69 27.87
CA TYR A 30 36.72 -10.82 27.60
C TYR A 30 35.49 -11.59 27.13
N LEU A 31 35.67 -12.76 26.53
CA LEU A 31 34.57 -13.63 26.11
C LEU A 31 33.98 -14.41 27.29
N SER A 32 34.80 -14.82 28.26
CA SER A 32 34.33 -15.53 29.48
C SER A 32 33.45 -14.67 30.41
N LYS A 33 33.60 -13.34 30.43
CA LYS A 33 32.81 -12.46 31.31
C LYS A 33 31.38 -12.16 30.81
N LYS A 34 31.01 -12.63 29.61
CA LYS A 34 29.70 -12.32 29.02
C LYS A 34 28.61 -13.34 29.37
N ASP A 35 28.97 -14.56 29.78
CA ASP A 35 28.01 -15.64 30.08
C ASP A 35 27.52 -15.66 31.53
N ASP A 36 28.30 -15.15 32.49
CA ASP A 36 27.89 -15.14 33.91
C ASP A 36 26.76 -14.13 34.22
N ARG A 37 26.52 -13.16 33.33
CA ARG A 37 25.38 -12.22 33.45
C ARG A 37 24.08 -12.74 32.85
N ALA A 38 24.13 -13.76 31.99
CA ALA A 38 22.93 -14.34 31.38
C ALA A 38 22.23 -15.35 32.31
N ASN A 39 22.99 -16.05 33.14
CA ASN A 39 22.45 -17.12 34.00
C ASN A 39 21.84 -16.61 35.33
N SER A 40 22.25 -15.44 35.85
CA SER A 40 21.65 -14.89 37.09
C SER A 40 20.30 -14.18 36.88
N VAL A 41 19.93 -13.87 35.64
CA VAL A 41 18.63 -13.26 35.29
C VAL A 41 17.58 -14.33 34.95
N LEU A 42 18.00 -15.50 34.44
CA LEU A 42 17.07 -16.59 34.11
C LEU A 42 16.49 -17.25 35.36
N ASP A 43 17.27 -17.39 36.44
CA ASP A 43 16.86 -18.14 37.63
C ASP A 43 15.86 -17.39 38.54
N ASN A 44 15.81 -16.05 38.43
CA ASN A 44 14.84 -15.22 39.17
C ASN A 44 13.50 -15.01 38.43
N THR A 45 13.39 -15.42 37.16
CA THR A 45 12.20 -15.17 36.34
C THR A 45 11.22 -16.37 36.32
N LEU A 46 11.66 -17.55 36.78
CA LEU A 46 10.86 -18.79 36.74
C LEU A 46 10.03 -19.08 37.99
N LYS A 47 10.00 -18.18 39.00
CA LYS A 47 9.32 -18.47 40.29
C LYS A 47 8.11 -17.64 40.67
N LYS A 48 7.62 -16.65 39.89
CA LYS A 48 6.42 -15.90 40.31
C LYS A 48 5.49 -15.47 39.17
N LYS A 49 4.25 -15.96 39.31
CA LYS A 49 2.95 -15.44 38.83
C LYS A 49 2.31 -16.15 37.64
N THR A 50 1.66 -17.26 37.97
CA THR A 50 0.37 -17.68 37.40
C THR A 50 -0.65 -16.54 37.50
N TRP A 51 -1.16 -16.07 36.36
CA TRP A 51 -2.38 -15.25 36.27
C TRP A 51 -3.34 -15.93 35.28
N LYS A 52 -4.35 -16.59 35.86
CA LYS A 52 -5.59 -17.01 35.21
C LYS A 52 -6.57 -15.83 35.22
N HIS A 53 -7.41 -15.76 34.17
CA HIS A 53 -8.59 -14.88 33.96
C HIS A 53 -8.40 -13.47 33.37
N ARG A 54 -8.77 -13.29 32.09
CA ARG A 54 -10.12 -12.87 31.62
C ARG A 54 -10.06 -12.61 30.10
N LEU A 55 -10.46 -13.59 29.29
CA LEU A 55 -10.89 -13.39 27.91
C LEU A 55 -12.42 -13.47 27.90
N THR A 56 -13.07 -12.33 27.96
CA THR A 56 -14.50 -12.15 27.66
C THR A 56 -14.61 -10.77 27.02
N ASN A 57 -14.54 -10.71 25.68
CA ASN A 57 -15.03 -9.61 24.84
C ASN A 57 -14.76 -9.86 23.34
N ILE A 58 -14.99 -11.08 22.85
CA ILE A 58 -15.01 -11.37 21.40
C ILE A 58 -16.45 -11.56 20.86
N ASP A 59 -17.47 -11.58 21.72
CA ASP A 59 -18.88 -11.81 21.30
C ASP A 59 -19.67 -10.54 20.91
N LYS A 60 -19.04 -9.49 20.37
CA LYS A 60 -19.77 -8.28 19.91
C LYS A 60 -19.63 -7.93 18.43
N PHE A 61 -19.19 -8.87 17.60
CA PHE A 61 -19.32 -8.78 16.15
C PHE A 61 -20.38 -9.78 15.65
N LYS A 62 -21.64 -9.54 16.01
CA LYS A 62 -22.83 -10.05 15.33
C LYS A 62 -23.87 -8.93 15.26
N LEU A 63 -23.76 -8.12 14.23
CA LEU A 63 -24.84 -7.29 13.72
C LEU A 63 -25.00 -7.68 12.25
N PHE A 64 -26.24 -7.90 11.83
CA PHE A 64 -26.72 -8.54 10.59
C PHE A 64 -26.83 -10.06 10.62
N GLN A 65 -27.81 -10.59 11.37
CA GLN A 65 -28.77 -11.59 10.88
C GLN A 65 -30.05 -11.46 11.73
N ASN A 66 -31.19 -11.12 11.11
CA ASN A 66 -32.51 -11.34 11.69
C ASN A 66 -33.20 -12.47 10.93
N ASP A 67 -33.71 -13.41 11.72
CA ASP A 67 -34.84 -14.32 11.54
C ASP A 67 -34.92 -15.21 10.30
N LYS A 68 -34.66 -16.52 10.54
CA LYS A 68 -35.74 -17.52 10.56
C LYS A 68 -35.33 -18.77 11.35
N ASN A 69 -36.25 -19.21 12.19
CA ASN A 69 -36.24 -20.44 12.96
C ASN A 69 -36.10 -21.68 12.06
N GLU A 70 -35.26 -22.64 12.45
CA GLU A 70 -35.59 -24.06 12.63
C GLU A 70 -34.33 -24.84 13.08
N GLU A 71 -34.48 -25.62 14.16
CA GLU A 71 -33.44 -26.48 14.74
C GLU A 71 -33.34 -27.84 14.02
N PRO A 72 -32.24 -28.62 14.25
CA PRO A 72 -31.56 -29.33 13.19
C PRO A 72 -31.85 -30.83 13.12
N ASN A 73 -31.69 -31.40 11.93
CA ASN A 73 -31.39 -32.81 11.76
C ASN A 73 -29.95 -33.01 11.24
N LYS A 74 -29.26 -33.93 11.93
CA LYS A 74 -27.89 -34.39 11.71
C LYS A 74 -27.75 -35.10 10.35
N SER A 75 -26.66 -34.86 9.61
CA SER A 75 -25.71 -35.92 9.20
C SER A 75 -24.56 -35.39 8.34
N SER A 76 -23.35 -35.78 8.74
CA SER A 76 -22.14 -36.10 7.96
C SER A 76 -22.10 -35.88 6.44
N ASN A 77 -21.05 -35.16 6.00
CA ASN A 77 -20.10 -35.49 4.90
C ASN A 77 -19.73 -34.24 4.09
N SER A 78 -18.57 -33.65 4.39
CA SER A 78 -17.99 -32.59 3.58
C SER A 78 -16.50 -32.84 3.38
N LYS A 79 -16.18 -33.76 2.47
CA LYS A 79 -14.87 -33.91 1.86
C LYS A 79 -15.05 -34.53 0.47
N MET A 80 -15.03 -33.67 -0.56
CA MET A 80 -14.97 -33.93 -2.02
C MET A 80 -16.00 -33.10 -2.78
N ILE A 81 -15.75 -31.81 -2.98
CA ILE A 81 -16.25 -31.06 -4.14
C ILE A 81 -15.23 -29.94 -4.44
N TYR A 82 -14.12 -30.30 -5.08
CA TYR A 82 -13.27 -29.37 -5.85
C TYR A 82 -12.49 -30.22 -6.84
N ASP A 83 -13.19 -30.77 -7.83
CA ASP A 83 -12.64 -31.27 -9.09
C ASP A 83 -13.83 -31.58 -10.00
N ASN A 84 -14.21 -30.59 -10.81
CA ASN A 84 -14.90 -30.69 -12.11
C ASN A 84 -15.59 -29.37 -12.39
N ILE A 85 -15.04 -28.60 -13.33
CA ILE A 85 -15.73 -27.86 -14.40
C ILE A 85 -14.62 -27.22 -15.24
N ILE A 86 -14.19 -27.95 -16.26
CA ILE A 86 -13.76 -27.38 -17.54
C ILE A 86 -14.57 -28.14 -18.58
N GLU A 87 -15.55 -27.48 -19.20
CA GLU A 87 -15.88 -27.79 -20.59
C GLU A 87 -16.52 -26.59 -21.28
N GLN A 88 -16.26 -26.51 -22.58
CA GLN A 88 -16.21 -25.32 -23.42
C GLN A 88 -17.58 -24.90 -23.97
N GLY A 89 -17.69 -23.62 -24.33
CA GLY A 89 -18.58 -23.19 -25.41
C GLY A 89 -19.76 -22.30 -25.01
N LYS A 90 -19.50 -20.99 -24.82
CA LYS A 90 -20.40 -19.83 -25.09
C LYS A 90 -19.76 -18.55 -24.53
N VAL A 91 -18.78 -17.98 -25.23
CA VAL A 91 -18.07 -16.76 -24.77
C VAL A 91 -18.79 -15.46 -25.18
N ASN A 92 -19.57 -15.45 -26.28
CA ASN A 92 -20.06 -14.17 -26.83
C ASN A 92 -21.37 -13.64 -26.22
N ALA A 93 -22.12 -14.44 -25.45
CA ALA A 93 -23.37 -14.01 -24.80
C ALA A 93 -23.17 -13.56 -23.35
N THR A 94 -22.10 -14.03 -22.71
CA THR A 94 -21.77 -13.73 -21.32
C THR A 94 -21.12 -12.35 -21.19
N GLU A 95 -20.28 -11.93 -22.15
CA GLU A 95 -19.70 -10.58 -22.19
C GLU A 95 -20.77 -9.48 -22.23
N ARG A 96 -21.82 -9.61 -23.05
CA ARG A 96 -22.87 -8.57 -23.13
C ARG A 96 -23.73 -8.48 -21.87
N LYS A 97 -23.97 -9.61 -21.20
CA LYS A 97 -24.68 -9.63 -19.92
C LYS A 97 -23.80 -9.09 -18.79
N PHE A 98 -22.49 -9.36 -18.82
CA PHE A 98 -21.52 -8.87 -17.83
C PHE A 98 -21.24 -7.37 -17.97
N GLU A 99 -21.14 -6.84 -19.20
CA GLU A 99 -21.08 -5.39 -19.44
C GLU A 99 -22.33 -4.65 -18.97
N GLN A 100 -23.52 -5.27 -19.09
CA GLN A 100 -24.76 -4.72 -18.52
C GLN A 100 -24.78 -4.78 -16.99
N THR A 101 -24.27 -5.85 -16.38
CA THR A 101 -24.19 -5.98 -14.91
C THR A 101 -23.13 -5.04 -14.29
N CYS A 102 -21.97 -4.84 -14.94
CA CYS A 102 -20.97 -3.85 -14.52
C CYS A 102 -21.48 -2.40 -14.67
N LYS A 103 -22.26 -2.11 -15.73
CA LYS A 103 -22.95 -0.81 -15.86
C LYS A 103 -24.09 -0.65 -14.86
N GLN A 104 -24.75 -1.73 -14.44
CA GLN A 104 -25.83 -1.70 -13.43
C GLN A 104 -25.30 -1.63 -11.99
N GLN A 105 -24.15 -2.20 -11.67
CA GLN A 105 -23.52 -2.03 -10.36
C GLN A 105 -22.98 -0.61 -10.13
N GLN A 106 -22.85 0.21 -11.19
CA GLN A 106 -22.42 1.59 -11.04
C GLN A 106 -23.55 2.59 -10.74
N HIS A 107 -24.82 2.37 -11.11
CA HIS A 107 -25.80 3.48 -11.12
C HIS A 107 -27.23 3.09 -10.71
N SER A 108 -27.73 3.66 -9.60
CA SER A 108 -29.05 4.34 -9.55
C SER A 108 -29.46 4.92 -8.18
N GLY A 109 -28.82 4.55 -7.06
CA GLY A 109 -29.31 4.93 -5.73
C GLY A 109 -28.70 6.17 -5.04
N SER A 110 -27.40 6.44 -5.22
CA SER A 110 -26.67 7.36 -4.31
C SER A 110 -26.19 8.68 -4.93
N LYS A 111 -26.41 8.88 -6.24
CA LYS A 111 -25.68 9.89 -7.04
C LYS A 111 -25.88 11.35 -6.62
N GLN A 112 -27.06 11.73 -6.15
CA GLN A 112 -27.39 13.14 -5.88
C GLN A 112 -26.63 13.73 -4.68
N GLY A 113 -26.15 12.90 -3.75
CA GLY A 113 -25.50 13.38 -2.52
C GLY A 113 -24.14 14.05 -2.78
N TYR A 114 -23.29 13.46 -3.61
CA TYR A 114 -21.87 13.84 -3.75
C TYR A 114 -21.64 15.20 -4.42
N MET A 115 -22.55 15.57 -5.32
CA MET A 115 -22.54 16.86 -6.05
C MET A 115 -22.67 18.06 -5.10
N SER A 116 -23.22 17.84 -3.89
CA SER A 116 -23.49 18.91 -2.93
C SER A 116 -22.31 19.29 -2.04
N MET A 117 -21.19 18.55 -2.10
CA MET A 117 -20.04 18.87 -1.26
C MET A 117 -19.38 20.18 -1.69
N LYS A 118 -19.18 21.07 -0.72
CA LYS A 118 -18.53 22.35 -0.95
C LYS A 118 -17.04 22.14 -1.26
N GLU A 119 -16.62 22.67 -2.40
CA GLU A 119 -15.24 22.67 -2.84
C GLU A 119 -14.52 23.93 -2.35
N TYR A 120 -13.29 23.76 -1.88
CA TYR A 120 -12.42 24.84 -1.44
C TYR A 120 -11.10 24.79 -2.18
N TYR A 121 -10.45 25.94 -2.32
CA TYR A 121 -9.12 26.07 -2.92
C TYR A 121 -9.04 25.38 -4.28
N THR A 122 -10.01 25.66 -5.15
CA THR A 122 -10.04 25.08 -6.50
C THR A 122 -8.87 25.60 -7.33
N HIS A 123 -8.21 24.71 -8.07
CA HIS A 123 -7.08 25.03 -8.93
C HIS A 123 -7.26 24.41 -10.32
N ASN A 124 -7.39 25.26 -11.34
CA ASN A 124 -7.44 24.84 -12.74
C ASN A 124 -6.03 24.84 -13.33
N PHE A 125 -5.65 23.78 -14.03
CA PHE A 125 -4.35 23.70 -14.70
C PHE A 125 -4.38 22.75 -15.91
N ARG A 126 -3.35 22.86 -16.75
CA ARG A 126 -3.12 21.90 -17.83
C ARG A 126 -2.37 20.70 -17.29
N LEU A 127 -3.00 19.53 -17.32
CA LEU A 127 -2.37 18.25 -17.04
C LEU A 127 -1.76 17.70 -18.31
N HIS A 128 -0.44 17.62 -18.34
CA HIS A 128 0.30 16.89 -19.34
C HIS A 128 0.34 15.40 -18.97
N GLY A 129 0.56 14.52 -19.94
CA GLY A 129 0.90 13.12 -19.66
C GLY A 129 1.40 12.42 -20.90
N ILE A 130 1.95 11.22 -20.71
CA ILE A 130 2.63 10.49 -21.77
C ILE A 130 1.85 9.21 -22.03
N HIS A 131 1.43 9.03 -23.28
CA HIS A 131 0.86 7.79 -23.77
C HIS A 131 1.98 6.87 -24.25
N LEU A 132 2.21 5.76 -23.55
CA LEU A 132 3.42 4.96 -23.73
C LEU A 132 3.45 4.19 -25.05
N ALA A 133 2.30 3.77 -25.59
CA ALA A 133 2.29 3.07 -26.88
C ALA A 133 2.51 3.98 -28.09
N LYS A 134 2.21 5.29 -27.97
CA LYS A 134 2.44 6.26 -29.06
C LYS A 134 3.65 7.15 -28.83
N MET A 135 4.21 7.10 -27.61
CA MET A 135 5.28 7.99 -27.17
C MET A 135 4.93 9.48 -27.35
N SER A 136 3.64 9.79 -27.26
CA SER A 136 3.09 11.13 -27.49
C SER A 136 2.67 11.77 -26.18
N THR A 137 2.86 13.08 -26.08
CA THR A 137 2.32 13.88 -24.97
C THR A 137 0.87 14.23 -25.28
N ILE A 138 -0.01 14.00 -24.30
CA ILE A 138 -1.43 14.41 -24.35
C ILE A 138 -1.65 15.47 -23.27
N ASN A 139 -2.55 16.42 -23.53
CA ASN A 139 -2.79 17.56 -22.66
C ASN A 139 -4.27 17.71 -22.37
N PHE A 140 -4.60 17.88 -21.09
CA PHE A 140 -5.97 18.03 -20.61
C PHE A 140 -6.09 19.27 -19.76
N THR A 141 -7.26 19.90 -19.73
CA THR A 141 -7.57 20.91 -18.72
C THR A 141 -8.35 20.23 -17.62
N ILE A 142 -7.78 20.21 -16.41
CA ILE A 142 -8.42 19.62 -15.24
C ILE A 142 -8.48 20.64 -14.11
N SER A 143 -9.30 20.36 -13.12
CA SER A 143 -9.34 21.13 -11.89
C SER A 143 -9.18 20.23 -10.68
N THR A 144 -8.53 20.72 -9.64
CA THR A 144 -8.45 20.06 -8.34
C THR A 144 -9.08 20.92 -7.26
N ALA A 145 -9.62 20.30 -6.22
CA ALA A 145 -10.17 21.01 -5.07
C ALA A 145 -9.98 20.24 -3.76
N PHE A 146 -9.97 20.95 -2.64
CA PHE A 146 -10.08 20.37 -1.31
C PHE A 146 -11.54 20.16 -0.94
N LEU A 147 -11.88 18.99 -0.42
CA LEU A 147 -13.24 18.65 0.01
C LEU A 147 -13.36 18.58 1.53
N HIS A 148 -12.50 17.78 2.16
CA HIS A 148 -12.69 17.42 3.56
C HIS A 148 -11.35 17.04 4.23
N SER A 149 -11.26 17.29 5.54
CA SER A 149 -10.17 16.81 6.40
C SER A 149 -10.78 15.92 7.46
N PHE A 150 -10.23 14.72 7.62
CA PHE A 150 -10.73 13.73 8.58
C PHE A 150 -10.15 13.91 9.99
N SER A 151 -9.17 14.80 10.15
CA SER A 151 -8.33 14.83 11.35
C SER A 151 -9.07 15.25 12.61
N ILE A 152 -10.10 16.10 12.50
CA ILE A 152 -10.88 16.57 13.65
C ILE A 152 -11.73 15.42 14.20
N GLU A 153 -12.50 14.77 13.33
CA GLU A 153 -13.38 13.65 13.65
C GLU A 153 -12.58 12.49 14.23
N LEU A 154 -11.45 12.15 13.60
CA LEU A 154 -10.57 11.08 14.06
C LEU A 154 -9.91 11.41 15.42
N SER A 155 -9.52 12.67 15.66
CA SER A 155 -8.98 13.11 16.95
C SER A 155 -9.96 12.86 18.10
N ASN A 156 -11.25 13.14 17.87
CA ASN A 156 -12.30 12.91 18.85
C ASN A 156 -12.50 11.42 19.18
N ILE A 157 -12.16 10.50 18.27
CA ILE A 157 -12.19 9.05 18.57
C ILE A 157 -11.12 8.70 19.60
N LEU A 158 -9.89 9.16 19.36
CA LEU A 158 -8.75 8.82 20.21
C LEU A 158 -8.84 9.46 21.58
N GLN A 159 -9.26 10.72 21.66
CA GLN A 159 -9.49 11.39 22.95
C GLN A 159 -10.52 10.65 23.81
N ARG A 160 -11.56 10.06 23.21
CA ARG A 160 -12.56 9.28 23.95
C ARG A 160 -12.07 7.88 24.32
N SER A 161 -11.31 7.24 23.44
CA SER A 161 -10.92 5.83 23.60
C SER A 161 -9.70 5.66 24.50
N ASP A 162 -8.75 6.61 24.47
CA ASP A 162 -7.49 6.52 25.21
C ASP A 162 -6.92 7.93 25.51
N PRO A 163 -7.60 8.74 26.34
CA PRO A 163 -7.23 10.14 26.60
C PRO A 163 -5.83 10.28 27.19
N GLU A 164 -5.35 9.29 27.94
CA GLU A 164 -4.04 9.34 28.60
C GLU A 164 -2.87 9.12 27.64
N ARG A 165 -3.09 8.45 26.50
CA ARG A 165 -2.04 8.11 25.55
C ARG A 165 -1.81 9.12 24.44
N VAL A 166 -2.65 10.14 24.33
CA VAL A 166 -2.72 10.95 23.11
C VAL A 166 -2.64 12.44 23.44
N MET A 167 -1.45 13.02 23.31
CA MET A 167 -1.30 14.49 23.41
C MET A 167 -1.56 15.18 22.07
N HIS A 168 -1.09 14.61 20.95
CA HIS A 168 -1.25 15.19 19.61
C HIS A 168 -1.25 14.08 18.54
N PRO A 169 -2.41 13.50 18.20
CA PRO A 169 -2.48 12.45 17.19
C PRO A 169 -2.33 13.05 15.80
N PHE A 170 -1.50 12.42 14.97
CA PHE A 170 -1.43 12.73 13.54
C PHE A 170 -2.15 11.65 12.75
N PHE A 171 -3.18 12.06 12.00
CA PHE A 171 -3.94 11.15 11.15
C PHE A 171 -3.48 11.27 9.72
N MET A 172 -3.10 10.14 9.15
CA MET A 172 -2.52 10.05 7.81
C MET A 172 -3.18 8.94 7.03
N SER A 173 -2.92 8.94 5.73
CA SER A 173 -3.18 7.82 4.83
C SER A 173 -4.64 7.34 4.90
N PRO A 174 -5.62 8.21 4.59
CA PRO A 174 -7.02 7.80 4.57
C PRO A 174 -7.22 6.79 3.44
N ALA A 175 -7.41 5.52 3.82
CA ALA A 175 -7.81 4.45 2.94
C ALA A 175 -9.34 4.35 2.95
N ILE A 176 -10.00 4.64 1.83
CA ILE A 176 -11.45 4.74 1.75
C ILE A 176 -11.98 3.67 0.79
N LEU A 177 -13.07 3.01 1.16
CA LEU A 177 -13.78 2.06 0.33
C LEU A 177 -15.27 2.36 0.39
N GLU A 178 -15.90 2.40 -0.79
CA GLU A 178 -17.34 2.53 -0.92
C GLU A 178 -18.03 1.18 -0.66
N ASN A 179 -19.09 1.19 0.13
CA ASN A 179 -19.97 0.06 0.37
C ASN A 179 -21.12 0.05 -0.62
N GLU A 180 -21.81 -1.10 -0.74
CA GLU A 180 -22.95 -1.27 -1.66
C GLU A 180 -24.10 -0.27 -1.38
N ASP A 181 -24.25 0.17 -0.13
CA ASP A 181 -25.25 1.15 0.29
C ASP A 181 -24.83 2.62 0.04
N GLY A 182 -23.68 2.84 -0.59
CA GLY A 182 -23.10 4.16 -0.85
C GLY A 182 -22.42 4.81 0.35
N THR A 183 -22.37 4.15 1.51
CA THR A 183 -21.54 4.62 2.63
C THR A 183 -20.06 4.35 2.37
N TYR A 184 -19.18 4.98 3.15
CA TYR A 184 -17.74 4.76 3.07
C TYR A 184 -17.19 4.17 4.35
N ALA A 185 -16.39 3.12 4.22
CA ALA A 185 -15.45 2.71 5.24
C ALA A 185 -14.14 3.50 5.07
N LEU A 186 -13.69 4.16 6.14
CA LEU A 186 -12.39 4.80 6.25
C LEU A 186 -11.50 3.97 7.18
N VAL A 187 -10.26 3.74 6.76
CA VAL A 187 -9.15 3.27 7.61
C VAL A 187 -8.04 4.32 7.52
N ALA A 188 -7.68 4.93 8.63
CA ALA A 188 -6.60 5.92 8.68
C ALA A 188 -5.50 5.44 9.63
N ARG A 189 -4.26 5.76 9.29
CA ARG A 189 -3.12 5.60 10.20
C ARG A 189 -3.17 6.74 11.22
N CYS A 190 -3.15 6.42 12.51
CA CYS A 190 -2.78 7.38 13.53
C CYS A 190 -1.35 7.13 14.00
N ARG A 191 -0.50 8.15 13.93
CA ARG A 191 0.78 8.17 14.61
C ARG A 191 0.62 8.86 15.94
N ASN A 192 0.84 8.10 17.01
CA ASN A 192 0.89 8.65 18.36
C ASN A 192 2.33 9.06 18.67
N VAL A 193 2.51 10.27 19.18
CA VAL A 193 3.74 10.64 19.90
C VAL A 193 3.52 10.19 21.35
N PRO A 194 4.19 9.13 21.83
CA PRO A 194 3.98 8.68 23.21
C PRO A 194 4.36 9.80 24.16
N ARG A 195 3.60 9.95 25.25
CA ARG A 195 4.08 10.67 26.45
C ARG A 195 5.39 9.99 26.87
N GLU A 196 6.43 10.73 27.24
CA GLU A 196 7.77 10.20 27.60
C GLU A 196 7.72 9.04 28.62
N THR A 197 6.60 8.92 29.36
CA THR A 197 6.31 7.90 30.37
C THR A 197 5.72 6.58 29.84
N LEU A 198 5.23 6.50 28.60
CA LEU A 198 4.73 5.25 28.02
C LEU A 198 5.90 4.36 27.61
N LYS A 199 6.21 3.40 28.48
CA LYS A 199 7.23 2.35 28.37
C LYS A 199 7.47 1.92 26.91
N LYS A 200 8.76 1.75 26.55
CA LYS A 200 9.41 1.41 25.25
C LYS A 200 8.78 0.30 24.34
N LYS A 201 7.55 -0.15 24.55
CA LYS A 201 6.92 -1.33 23.93
C LYS A 201 5.62 -1.07 23.17
N ALA A 202 4.97 0.10 23.28
CA ALA A 202 3.74 0.37 22.53
C ALA A 202 4.04 0.66 21.05
N PRO A 203 3.22 0.16 20.10
CA PRO A 203 3.39 0.49 18.69
C PRO A 203 3.21 1.99 18.49
N THR A 204 4.08 2.58 17.66
CA THR A 204 4.08 4.03 17.38
C THR A 204 2.93 4.44 16.47
N ASN A 205 2.26 3.48 15.85
CA ASN A 205 1.13 3.71 14.94
C ASN A 205 0.00 2.75 15.27
N VAL A 206 -1.23 3.20 15.07
CA VAL A 206 -2.44 2.38 15.11
C VAL A 206 -3.28 2.67 13.87
N MET A 207 -4.18 1.76 13.50
CA MET A 207 -5.23 2.05 12.53
C MET A 207 -6.49 2.47 13.26
N VAL A 208 -7.18 3.48 12.71
CA VAL A 208 -8.47 3.94 13.18
C VAL A 208 -9.47 3.78 12.06
N THR A 209 -10.64 3.22 12.38
CA THR A 209 -11.72 2.98 11.44
C THR A 209 -12.91 3.88 11.74
N MET A 210 -13.62 4.29 10.69
CA MET A 210 -14.85 5.08 10.83
C MET A 210 -15.72 4.90 9.59
N MET A 211 -17.03 4.96 9.76
CA MET A 211 -17.99 4.92 8.67
C MET A 211 -18.52 6.32 8.37
N TYR A 212 -18.68 6.63 7.09
CA TYR A 212 -19.12 7.92 6.60
C TYR A 212 -20.30 7.78 5.64
N SER A 213 -21.18 8.78 5.64
CA SER A 213 -22.23 8.94 4.65
C SER A 213 -21.69 9.37 3.28
N PRO A 214 -22.52 9.33 2.22
CA PRO A 214 -22.23 9.93 0.92
C PRO A 214 -21.56 11.31 0.94
N ILE A 215 -21.95 12.15 1.90
CA ILE A 215 -21.44 13.52 2.03
C ILE A 215 -20.33 13.64 3.08
N PHE A 216 -19.65 12.54 3.39
CA PHE A 216 -18.58 12.44 4.38
C PHE A 216 -18.94 13.01 5.76
N LYS A 217 -20.19 12.83 6.21
CA LYS A 217 -20.54 12.96 7.63
C LYS A 217 -20.34 11.62 8.33
N PRO A 218 -19.67 11.56 9.50
CA PRO A 218 -19.55 10.33 10.29
C PRO A 218 -20.90 9.73 10.61
N ILE A 219 -21.06 8.42 10.40
CA ILE A 219 -22.26 7.64 10.74
C ILE A 219 -22.10 6.96 12.10
N ASN A 220 -20.87 6.64 12.48
CA ASN A 220 -20.57 6.00 13.75
C ASN A 220 -19.47 6.74 14.52
N THR A 221 -19.18 6.27 15.73
CA THR A 221 -18.16 6.87 16.59
C THR A 221 -16.73 6.50 16.21
N GLY A 222 -16.55 5.63 15.20
CA GLY A 222 -15.29 5.00 14.85
C GLY A 222 -14.71 4.11 15.95
N SER A 223 -13.57 3.47 15.66
CA SER A 223 -12.87 2.58 16.60
C SER A 223 -11.38 2.45 16.25
N ILE A 224 -10.55 2.04 17.21
CA ILE A 224 -9.18 1.60 16.92
C ILE A 224 -9.25 0.17 16.40
N LEU A 225 -8.64 -0.08 15.24
CA LEU A 225 -8.55 -1.43 14.68
C LEU A 225 -7.54 -2.23 15.47
N GLY A 226 -8.03 -3.17 16.28
CA GLY A 226 -7.20 -4.13 16.99
C GLY A 226 -6.54 -5.08 16.01
N MET A 227 -5.21 -5.16 16.04
CA MET A 227 -4.45 -6.15 15.28
C MET A 227 -3.53 -6.90 16.23
N ILE A 228 -3.54 -8.23 16.11
CA ILE A 228 -2.61 -9.07 16.86
C ILE A 228 -1.31 -9.13 16.05
N THR A 229 -0.35 -8.29 16.41
CA THR A 229 0.98 -8.24 15.80
C THR A 229 1.98 -9.03 16.63
N SER A 230 3.05 -9.52 16.00
CA SER A 230 4.14 -10.15 16.74
C SER A 230 4.89 -9.12 17.60
N GLU A 231 5.59 -9.55 18.66
CA GLU A 231 6.46 -8.63 19.43
C GLU A 231 7.59 -8.02 18.59
N SER A 232 7.88 -8.62 17.42
CA SER A 232 8.89 -8.15 16.46
C SER A 232 8.40 -7.01 15.58
N GLU A 233 7.10 -6.71 15.56
CA GLU A 233 6.48 -5.61 14.82
C GLU A 233 6.26 -4.42 15.75
N ARG A 234 7.01 -3.33 15.55
CA ARG A 234 6.95 -2.15 16.45
C ARG A 234 6.56 -0.84 15.76
N ASN A 235 6.90 -0.68 14.49
CA ASN A 235 6.63 0.54 13.74
C ASN A 235 5.72 0.23 12.55
N GLY A 236 4.44 0.14 12.85
CA GLY A 236 3.36 -0.16 11.92
C GLY A 236 2.04 -0.20 12.69
N PRO A 237 0.90 -0.23 12.01
CA PRO A 237 0.72 -0.21 10.56
C PRO A 237 1.00 1.16 9.91
N ARG A 238 1.31 1.15 8.60
CA ARG A 238 1.51 2.37 7.80
C ARG A 238 0.86 2.29 6.43
N ASP A 239 0.49 3.46 5.93
CA ASP A 239 0.00 3.70 4.56
C ASP A 239 -1.00 2.65 4.07
N PRO A 240 -2.11 2.45 4.82
CA PRO A 240 -3.14 1.49 4.45
C PRO A 240 -3.71 1.79 3.07
N ARG A 241 -4.12 0.71 2.41
CA ARG A 241 -4.88 0.68 1.16
C ARG A 241 -6.04 -0.26 1.38
N LEU A 242 -7.25 0.23 1.17
CA LEU A 242 -8.48 -0.53 1.39
C LEU A 242 -9.06 -0.90 0.02
N PHE A 243 -9.34 -2.18 -0.18
CA PHE A 243 -9.83 -2.72 -1.45
C PHE A 243 -10.73 -3.93 -1.19
N ARG A 244 -11.39 -4.43 -2.23
CA ARG A 244 -12.40 -5.50 -2.12
C ARG A 244 -12.07 -6.65 -3.05
N ILE A 245 -12.23 -7.89 -2.59
CA ILE A 245 -12.21 -9.11 -3.42
C ILE A 245 -13.50 -9.87 -3.12
N ARG A 246 -14.37 -10.09 -4.11
CA ARG A 246 -15.68 -10.79 -3.92
C ARG A 246 -16.46 -10.25 -2.72
N GLU A 247 -16.68 -8.94 -2.67
CA GLU A 247 -17.34 -8.25 -1.55
C GLU A 247 -16.60 -8.25 -0.19
N GLN A 248 -15.49 -8.95 -0.05
CA GLN A 248 -14.70 -8.96 1.17
C GLN A 248 -13.68 -7.80 1.18
N PRO A 249 -13.71 -6.89 2.18
CA PRO A 249 -12.74 -5.83 2.32
C PRO A 249 -11.42 -6.35 2.89
N PHE A 250 -10.33 -5.89 2.31
CA PHE A 250 -8.97 -6.16 2.75
C PHE A 250 -8.19 -4.85 2.93
N ILE A 251 -7.31 -4.81 3.92
CA ILE A 251 -6.37 -3.71 4.13
C ILE A 251 -4.97 -4.20 3.81
N LEU A 252 -4.31 -3.56 2.85
CA LEU A 252 -2.89 -3.74 2.55
C LEU A 252 -2.10 -2.59 3.19
N PHE A 253 -1.05 -2.90 3.95
CA PHE A 253 -0.24 -1.92 4.65
C PHE A 253 1.16 -2.47 4.91
N ASP A 254 2.09 -1.62 5.35
CA ASP A 254 3.42 -2.07 5.74
C ASP A 254 3.68 -1.91 7.25
N MET A 255 4.58 -2.75 7.77
CA MET A 255 5.08 -2.68 9.15
C MET A 255 6.58 -2.92 9.23
N GLN A 256 7.25 -2.26 10.17
CA GLN A 256 8.65 -2.56 10.48
C GLN A 256 8.75 -3.77 11.40
N ASN A 257 9.54 -4.74 10.96
CA ASN A 257 10.14 -5.73 11.82
C ASN A 257 11.44 -5.16 12.39
N TRP A 258 11.48 -4.90 13.70
CA TRP A 258 12.66 -4.29 14.33
C TRP A 258 13.82 -5.27 14.52
N ARG A 259 13.56 -6.59 14.54
CA ARG A 259 14.61 -7.61 14.64
C ARG A 259 15.37 -7.75 13.33
N GLU A 260 14.64 -7.70 12.22
CA GLU A 260 15.19 -7.78 10.86
C GLU A 260 15.64 -6.40 10.33
N ASP A 261 15.32 -5.32 11.05
CA ASP A 261 15.45 -3.92 10.59
C ASP A 261 14.86 -3.72 9.18
N SER A 262 13.70 -4.32 8.92
CA SER A 262 13.11 -4.36 7.58
C SER A 262 11.62 -4.04 7.62
N PHE A 263 11.09 -3.63 6.47
CA PHE A 263 9.67 -3.37 6.28
C PHE A 263 9.07 -4.45 5.40
N HIS A 264 7.93 -4.96 5.84
CA HIS A 264 7.18 -6.01 5.12
C HIS A 264 5.77 -5.54 4.85
N MET A 265 5.21 -6.02 3.76
CA MET A 265 3.81 -5.84 3.44
C MET A 265 2.95 -6.87 4.16
N TYR A 266 1.82 -6.43 4.65
CA TYR A 266 0.82 -7.25 5.33
C TYR A 266 -0.54 -6.99 4.71
N MET A 267 -1.37 -8.02 4.71
CA MET A 267 -2.75 -7.95 4.30
C MET A 267 -3.63 -8.46 5.44
N LEU A 268 -4.60 -7.64 5.82
CA LEU A 268 -5.57 -7.92 6.85
C LEU A 268 -6.95 -8.08 6.22
N SER A 269 -7.58 -9.22 6.47
CA SER A 269 -9.01 -9.39 6.19
C SER A 269 -9.82 -8.56 7.19
N PHE A 270 -10.62 -7.62 6.70
CA PHE A 270 -11.35 -6.69 7.55
C PHE A 270 -12.40 -7.40 8.42
N HIS A 271 -13.02 -8.47 7.89
CA HIS A 271 -14.07 -9.21 8.60
C HIS A 271 -13.52 -10.30 9.53
N THR A 272 -12.54 -11.08 9.08
CA THR A 272 -12.02 -12.22 9.88
C THR A 272 -10.93 -11.78 10.86
N GLY A 273 -10.30 -10.62 10.63
CA GLY A 273 -9.15 -10.16 11.40
C GLY A 273 -7.87 -10.96 11.11
N GLU A 274 -7.90 -11.86 10.12
CA GLU A 274 -6.75 -12.65 9.72
C GLU A 274 -5.69 -11.77 9.07
N LEU A 275 -4.47 -11.86 9.59
CA LEU A 275 -3.33 -11.07 9.19
C LEU A 275 -2.29 -11.96 8.51
N HIS A 276 -1.97 -11.66 7.26
CA HIS A 276 -0.97 -12.38 6.47
C HIS A 276 0.21 -11.47 6.16
N ARG A 277 1.43 -11.91 6.51
CA ARG A 277 2.66 -11.32 5.98
C ARG A 277 2.82 -11.81 4.54
N LEU A 278 2.94 -10.89 3.59
CA LEU A 278 3.07 -11.27 2.19
C LEU A 278 4.47 -11.83 1.91
N GLN A 279 4.51 -12.85 1.06
CA GLN A 279 5.73 -13.57 0.68
C GLN A 279 5.76 -13.78 -0.82
N ILE A 280 6.92 -13.62 -1.46
CA ILE A 280 7.07 -13.76 -2.90
C ILE A 280 7.77 -15.08 -3.20
N TYR A 281 7.23 -15.84 -4.15
CA TYR A 281 7.74 -17.12 -4.59
C TYR A 281 8.05 -17.10 -6.08
N GLU A 282 9.11 -17.80 -6.46
CA GLU A 282 9.39 -18.17 -7.84
C GLU A 282 8.35 -19.19 -8.35
N GLU A 283 8.32 -19.41 -9.66
CA GLU A 283 7.42 -20.41 -10.28
C GLU A 283 7.65 -21.82 -9.74
N ASN A 284 8.92 -22.17 -9.45
CA ASN A 284 9.31 -23.46 -8.88
C ASN A 284 8.97 -23.61 -7.37
N GLY A 285 8.33 -22.60 -6.77
CA GLY A 285 7.93 -22.62 -5.35
C GLY A 285 9.02 -22.21 -4.37
N THR A 286 10.18 -21.72 -4.84
CA THR A 286 11.23 -21.20 -3.97
C THR A 286 10.85 -19.82 -3.44
N LEU A 287 11.02 -19.61 -2.12
CA LEU A 287 10.81 -18.30 -1.50
C LEU A 287 11.90 -17.33 -1.96
N ILE A 288 11.49 -16.17 -2.48
CA ILE A 288 12.39 -15.08 -2.85
C ILE A 288 12.73 -14.26 -1.61
N GLN A 289 14.02 -13.97 -1.45
CA GLN A 289 14.48 -13.04 -0.42
C GLN A 289 13.93 -11.63 -0.70
N MET A 290 13.02 -11.17 0.16
CA MET A 290 12.44 -9.83 0.06
C MET A 290 13.48 -8.73 0.32
N ARG A 291 13.23 -7.54 -0.25
CA ARG A 291 14.05 -6.34 -0.02
C ARG A 291 13.94 -5.93 1.45
N LYS A 292 14.94 -5.19 1.92
CA LYS A 292 14.92 -4.61 3.28
C LYS A 292 13.70 -3.71 3.51
N ALA A 293 13.18 -3.07 2.47
CA ALA A 293 12.00 -2.21 2.59
C ALA A 293 10.96 -2.55 1.53
N GLU A 294 10.08 -3.50 1.86
CA GLU A 294 8.86 -3.74 1.10
C GLU A 294 7.78 -2.75 1.54
N ARG A 295 7.44 -1.85 0.63
CA ARG A 295 6.47 -0.78 0.82
C ARG A 295 5.80 -0.46 -0.50
N ASN A 296 4.72 0.31 -0.46
CA ASN A 296 4.15 0.95 -1.63
C ASN A 296 3.63 -0.04 -2.69
N TRP A 297 3.27 -1.27 -2.34
CA TRP A 297 2.60 -2.17 -3.27
C TRP A 297 1.17 -1.69 -3.50
N SER A 298 0.67 -1.78 -4.73
CA SER A 298 -0.66 -1.27 -5.10
C SER A 298 -1.56 -2.41 -5.53
N PRO A 299 -2.73 -2.62 -4.89
CA PRO A 299 -3.60 -3.72 -5.25
C PRO A 299 -4.36 -3.43 -6.54
N LEU A 300 -4.58 -4.46 -7.34
CA LEU A 300 -5.47 -4.51 -8.49
C LEU A 300 -6.25 -5.81 -8.41
N VAL A 301 -7.58 -5.71 -8.45
CA VAL A 301 -8.46 -6.88 -8.40
C VAL A 301 -9.11 -7.05 -9.76
N ASP A 302 -8.87 -8.21 -10.39
CA ASP A 302 -9.58 -8.63 -11.59
C ASP A 302 -10.79 -9.47 -11.16
N ASP A 303 -11.92 -8.79 -10.95
CA ASP A 303 -13.13 -9.40 -10.40
C ASP A 303 -13.68 -10.53 -11.29
N GLU A 304 -13.56 -10.40 -12.62
CA GLU A 304 -14.02 -11.41 -13.58
C GLU A 304 -13.29 -12.74 -13.41
N ASN A 305 -11.98 -12.69 -13.22
CA ASN A 305 -11.16 -13.89 -13.03
C ASN A 305 -10.94 -14.22 -11.56
N ASN A 306 -11.46 -13.42 -10.64
CA ASN A 306 -11.19 -13.46 -9.22
C ASN A 306 -9.69 -13.59 -8.90
N LYS A 307 -8.89 -12.63 -9.37
CA LYS A 307 -7.46 -12.61 -9.11
C LYS A 307 -7.05 -11.32 -8.44
N LEU A 308 -6.29 -11.46 -7.35
CA LEU A 308 -5.57 -10.35 -6.73
C LEU A 308 -4.20 -10.23 -7.38
N TYR A 309 -3.95 -9.07 -7.95
CA TYR A 309 -2.63 -8.65 -8.40
C TYR A 309 -2.12 -7.52 -7.51
N LEU A 310 -0.81 -7.51 -7.25
CA LEU A 310 -0.13 -6.40 -6.60
C LEU A 310 0.92 -5.85 -7.55
N ILE A 311 0.83 -4.54 -7.84
CA ILE A 311 1.90 -3.81 -8.52
C ILE A 311 3.04 -3.64 -7.52
N TYR A 312 4.08 -4.46 -7.66
CA TYR A 312 5.26 -4.49 -6.79
C TYR A 312 6.20 -3.31 -7.07
N GLY A 313 6.28 -2.91 -8.33
CA GLY A 313 7.05 -1.76 -8.78
C GLY A 313 6.50 -1.22 -10.09
N PHE A 314 6.61 0.10 -10.28
CA PHE A 314 6.34 0.75 -11.57
C PHE A 314 7.59 0.87 -12.42
N ASP A 315 8.78 0.90 -11.80
CA ASP A 315 10.08 1.04 -12.45
C ASP A 315 11.15 0.24 -11.66
N PRO A 316 11.49 -0.99 -12.07
CA PRO A 316 10.90 -1.74 -13.20
C PRO A 316 9.42 -2.09 -12.94
N PHE A 317 8.65 -2.26 -14.01
CA PHE A 317 7.26 -2.71 -13.88
C PHE A 317 7.21 -4.19 -13.51
N VAL A 318 6.73 -4.48 -12.30
CA VAL A 318 6.65 -5.83 -11.75
C VAL A 318 5.28 -6.07 -11.15
N ILE A 319 4.66 -7.19 -11.54
CA ILE A 319 3.34 -7.60 -11.10
C ILE A 319 3.43 -8.94 -10.38
N LEU A 320 2.82 -8.99 -9.20
CA LEU A 320 2.63 -10.20 -8.44
C LEU A 320 1.17 -10.65 -8.54
N GLN A 321 0.92 -11.94 -8.67
CA GLN A 321 -0.39 -12.53 -8.40
C GLN A 321 -0.35 -13.14 -7.00
N CYS A 322 -1.28 -12.76 -6.14
CA CYS A 322 -1.28 -13.16 -4.74
C CYS A 322 -2.52 -13.99 -4.38
N ASN A 323 -2.33 -14.98 -3.52
CA ASN A 323 -3.42 -15.69 -2.87
C ASN A 323 -3.80 -14.93 -1.58
N GLN A 324 -5.06 -14.52 -1.51
CA GLN A 324 -5.57 -13.73 -0.39
C GLN A 324 -5.71 -14.52 0.92
N LEU A 325 -5.73 -15.86 0.86
CA LEU A 325 -5.94 -16.73 2.00
C LEU A 325 -4.67 -17.04 2.78
N ASP A 326 -3.51 -17.01 2.13
CA ASP A 326 -2.22 -17.34 2.76
C ASP A 326 -1.12 -16.30 2.54
N GLY A 327 -1.38 -15.25 1.76
CA GLY A 327 -0.43 -14.17 1.51
C GLY A 327 0.72 -14.56 0.58
N LYS A 328 0.67 -15.71 -0.09
CA LYS A 328 1.70 -16.13 -1.04
C LYS A 328 1.48 -15.48 -2.39
N CYS A 329 2.54 -14.89 -2.93
CA CYS A 329 2.56 -14.18 -4.18
C CYS A 329 3.53 -14.81 -5.16
N LYS A 330 3.22 -14.79 -6.47
CA LYS A 330 4.11 -15.20 -7.56
C LYS A 330 4.32 -14.06 -8.53
N ILE A 331 5.52 -13.91 -9.07
CA ILE A 331 5.78 -12.95 -10.14
C ILE A 331 5.10 -13.46 -11.41
N VAL A 332 4.16 -12.67 -11.95
CA VAL A 332 3.46 -13.00 -13.21
C VAL A 332 3.88 -12.10 -14.36
N GLN A 333 4.53 -10.98 -14.04
CA GLN A 333 5.18 -10.13 -15.02
C GLN A 333 6.34 -9.40 -14.37
N LYS A 334 7.49 -9.41 -15.04
CA LYS A 334 8.67 -8.65 -14.66
C LYS A 334 9.32 -8.10 -15.91
N GLN A 335 9.48 -6.79 -15.96
CA GLN A 335 10.22 -6.16 -17.03
C GLN A 335 11.72 -6.46 -16.86
N ASN A 336 12.29 -7.21 -17.81
CA ASN A 336 13.71 -7.48 -18.09
C ASN A 336 14.60 -7.86 -16.87
N GLU A 337 15.11 -9.10 -16.82
CA GLU A 337 15.90 -9.60 -15.68
C GLU A 337 17.24 -8.87 -15.47
N ASN A 338 17.82 -8.34 -16.56
CA ASN A 338 19.11 -7.63 -16.54
C ASN A 338 18.97 -6.14 -16.21
N PHE A 339 17.78 -5.71 -15.78
CA PHE A 339 17.52 -4.33 -15.47
C PHE A 339 18.09 -3.96 -14.11
N GLU A 340 19.27 -3.34 -14.10
CA GLU A 340 19.69 -2.57 -12.95
C GLU A 340 18.87 -1.28 -12.90
N PRO A 341 18.10 -1.02 -11.83
CA PRO A 341 17.47 0.27 -11.65
C PRO A 341 18.59 1.30 -11.58
N GLN A 342 18.84 2.05 -12.65
CA GLN A 342 19.83 3.12 -12.56
C GLN A 342 19.36 4.06 -11.44
N LYS A 343 20.30 4.67 -10.73
CA LYS A 343 20.00 5.65 -9.68
C LYS A 343 19.46 6.93 -10.31
N TYR A 344 18.28 6.87 -10.91
CA TYR A 344 17.63 8.04 -11.45
C TYR A 344 17.19 8.96 -10.31
N PRO A 345 17.23 10.29 -10.52
CA PRO A 345 16.78 11.25 -9.53
C PRO A 345 15.27 11.13 -9.27
N SER A 346 14.50 10.55 -10.19
CA SER A 346 13.05 10.36 -10.05
C SER A 346 12.64 8.91 -10.26
N SER A 347 11.75 8.39 -9.41
CA SER A 347 11.14 7.07 -9.61
C SER A 347 9.64 7.14 -9.35
N LEU A 348 8.85 6.58 -10.27
CA LEU A 348 7.43 6.30 -10.02
C LEU A 348 7.33 5.11 -9.07
N ARG A 349 6.57 5.28 -8.00
CA ARG A 349 6.42 4.31 -6.91
C ARG A 349 4.94 4.04 -6.70
N GLY A 350 4.63 3.31 -5.63
CA GLY A 350 3.27 2.85 -5.33
C GLY A 350 2.17 3.87 -5.50
N GLY A 351 0.97 3.36 -5.58
CA GLY A 351 -0.22 4.16 -5.71
C GLY A 351 -1.33 3.70 -4.81
N THR A 352 -2.50 4.20 -5.11
CA THR A 352 -3.78 3.76 -4.58
C THR A 352 -4.13 2.39 -5.14
N PRO A 353 -5.13 1.69 -4.57
CA PRO A 353 -5.79 0.61 -5.28
C PRO A 353 -6.15 1.01 -6.72
N PHE A 354 -5.93 0.09 -7.66
CA PHE A 354 -6.40 0.20 -9.02
C PHE A 354 -7.88 -0.10 -9.07
N ILE A 355 -8.63 0.77 -9.76
CA ILE A 355 -10.06 0.63 -9.96
C ILE A 355 -10.28 0.30 -11.42
N MET A 356 -11.12 -0.71 -11.69
CA MET A 356 -11.54 -0.99 -13.05
C MET A 356 -12.34 0.19 -13.58
N TYR A 357 -11.86 0.79 -14.67
CA TYR A 357 -12.57 1.88 -15.33
C TYR A 357 -13.44 1.35 -16.47
N LYS A 358 -12.82 0.59 -17.38
CA LYS A 358 -13.45 -0.12 -18.49
C LYS A 358 -12.53 -1.28 -18.82
N ARG A 359 -12.97 -2.54 -18.76
CA ARG A 359 -12.09 -3.67 -19.10
C ARG A 359 -11.51 -3.48 -20.52
N PRO A 360 -10.20 -3.70 -20.73
CA PRO A 360 -9.18 -4.19 -19.79
C PRO A 360 -8.40 -3.13 -18.99
N TYR A 361 -8.89 -1.90 -18.96
CA TYR A 361 -8.22 -0.73 -18.37
C TYR A 361 -8.59 -0.48 -16.91
N TYR A 362 -7.55 -0.29 -16.12
CA TYR A 362 -7.60 0.05 -14.71
C TYR A 362 -6.87 1.36 -14.48
N VAL A 363 -7.37 2.15 -13.55
CA VAL A 363 -6.83 3.47 -13.21
C VAL A 363 -6.46 3.54 -11.73
N SER A 364 -5.38 4.22 -11.43
CA SER A 364 -4.90 4.49 -10.08
C SER A 364 -4.25 5.88 -10.04
N THR A 365 -3.93 6.34 -8.82
CA THR A 365 -2.96 7.42 -8.63
C THR A 365 -1.70 6.86 -8.00
N ALA A 366 -0.55 7.11 -8.61
CA ALA A 366 0.77 6.73 -8.12
C ALA A 366 1.49 7.95 -7.55
N HIS A 367 2.48 7.74 -6.68
CA HIS A 367 3.39 8.81 -6.30
C HIS A 367 4.76 8.65 -6.94
N SER A 368 5.41 9.76 -7.25
CA SER A 368 6.84 9.79 -7.55
C SER A 368 7.62 10.36 -6.37
N THR A 369 8.91 10.03 -6.32
CA THR A 369 9.87 10.77 -5.49
C THR A 369 10.97 11.28 -6.39
N VAL A 370 11.25 12.58 -6.29
CA VAL A 370 12.33 13.25 -7.01
C VAL A 370 13.34 13.81 -6.01
N PHE A 371 14.60 13.47 -6.19
CA PHE A 371 15.72 13.99 -5.41
C PHE A 371 16.22 15.29 -6.03
N CYS A 372 16.07 16.40 -5.32
CA CYS A 372 16.43 17.73 -5.79
C CYS A 372 17.75 18.18 -5.14
N GLY A 373 18.83 18.22 -5.93
CA GLY A 373 20.14 18.76 -5.52
C GLY A 373 20.92 17.93 -4.47
N GLY A 374 22.10 18.43 -4.09
CA GLY A 374 23.07 17.72 -3.24
C GLY A 374 22.73 17.61 -1.74
N MET A 375 21.68 18.28 -1.25
CA MET A 375 21.29 18.27 0.17
C MET A 375 20.25 17.18 0.52
N GLY A 376 20.01 16.22 -0.38
CA GLY A 376 19.07 15.14 -0.14
C GLY A 376 17.61 15.59 -0.05
N ARG A 377 17.26 16.76 -0.63
CA ARG A 377 15.89 17.24 -0.65
C ARG A 377 15.03 16.34 -1.52
N ARG A 378 13.79 16.13 -1.09
CA ARG A 378 12.82 15.28 -1.81
C ARG A 378 11.58 16.07 -2.17
N MET A 379 11.12 15.88 -3.40
CA MET A 379 9.81 16.25 -3.87
C MET A 379 8.99 15.00 -4.11
N TYR A 380 7.71 15.05 -3.77
CA TYR A 380 6.76 14.01 -4.12
C TYR A 380 5.72 14.58 -5.06
N GLY A 381 5.33 13.79 -6.04
CA GLY A 381 4.28 14.14 -7.00
C GLY A 381 3.24 13.04 -7.07
N ILE A 382 2.01 13.42 -7.43
CA ILE A 382 0.91 12.50 -7.67
C ILE A 382 0.70 12.38 -9.17
N HIS A 383 0.55 11.16 -9.68
CA HIS A 383 0.39 10.87 -11.09
C HIS A 383 -0.86 10.02 -11.30
N ILE A 384 -1.68 10.35 -12.28
CA ILE A 384 -2.73 9.46 -12.78
C ILE A 384 -2.03 8.40 -13.63
N VAL A 385 -2.31 7.13 -13.34
CA VAL A 385 -1.73 5.98 -14.06
C VAL A 385 -2.86 5.12 -14.60
N VAL A 386 -2.79 4.81 -15.89
CA VAL A 386 -3.69 3.87 -16.56
C VAL A 386 -2.89 2.64 -16.96
N ILE A 387 -3.40 1.46 -16.62
CA ILE A 387 -2.83 0.19 -17.05
C ILE A 387 -3.88 -0.64 -17.79
N SER A 388 -3.45 -1.40 -18.78
CA SER A 388 -4.25 -2.45 -19.42
C SER A 388 -3.75 -3.79 -18.90
N ILE A 389 -4.66 -4.73 -18.64
CA ILE A 389 -4.31 -6.09 -18.21
C ILE A 389 -4.39 -7.12 -19.36
N ILE A 390 -4.97 -6.74 -20.51
CA ILE A 390 -5.10 -7.59 -21.71
C ILE A 390 -4.35 -6.94 -22.89
N PRO A 391 -3.67 -7.72 -23.75
CA PRO A 391 -3.42 -9.17 -23.63
C PRO A 391 -2.37 -9.52 -22.55
N LYS A 392 -1.63 -8.53 -22.06
CA LYS A 392 -0.68 -8.61 -20.95
C LYS A 392 -0.72 -7.32 -20.14
N PHE A 393 -0.17 -7.32 -18.93
CA PHE A 393 -0.08 -6.09 -18.15
C PHE A 393 0.80 -5.08 -18.86
N ARG A 394 0.34 -3.84 -18.96
CA ARG A 394 1.16 -2.72 -19.44
C ARG A 394 0.61 -1.42 -18.91
N ILE A 395 1.52 -0.51 -18.61
CA ILE A 395 1.18 0.88 -18.38
C ILE A 395 0.86 1.52 -19.74
N VAL A 396 -0.31 2.13 -19.83
CA VAL A 396 -0.82 2.83 -21.02
C VAL A 396 -0.46 4.30 -20.96
N TYR A 397 -0.68 4.91 -19.79
CA TYR A 397 -0.53 6.34 -19.59
C TYR A 397 -0.03 6.66 -18.19
N ILE A 398 0.81 7.69 -18.12
CA ILE A 398 1.25 8.30 -16.87
C ILE A 398 1.11 9.82 -17.05
N SER A 399 0.38 10.47 -16.15
CA SER A 399 0.29 11.93 -16.15
C SER A 399 1.56 12.58 -15.60
N ALA A 400 1.77 13.86 -15.91
CA ALA A 400 2.60 14.75 -15.11
C ALA A 400 2.01 14.91 -13.70
N ASN A 401 2.73 15.62 -12.83
CA ASN A 401 2.29 15.84 -11.45
C ASN A 401 0.92 16.54 -11.40
N VAL A 402 -0.04 15.96 -10.68
CA VAL A 402 -1.34 16.55 -10.37
C VAL A 402 -1.11 17.68 -9.36
N LYS A 403 -1.43 18.91 -9.77
CA LYS A 403 -1.21 20.11 -8.96
C LYS A 403 -2.41 20.43 -8.09
N PHE A 404 -2.15 20.97 -6.92
CA PHE A 404 -3.15 21.46 -5.98
C PHE A 404 -2.88 22.91 -5.65
N HIS A 405 -3.92 23.63 -5.23
CA HIS A 405 -3.78 25.01 -4.80
C HIS A 405 -2.75 25.14 -3.68
N SER A 406 -1.86 26.13 -3.77
CA SER A 406 -0.73 26.29 -2.84
C SER A 406 -1.15 26.45 -1.38
N GLU A 407 -2.30 27.09 -1.14
CA GLU A 407 -2.87 27.22 0.21
C GLU A 407 -3.21 25.88 0.87
N ILE A 408 -3.56 24.83 0.11
CA ILE A 408 -3.71 23.48 0.68
C ILE A 408 -2.35 22.99 1.20
N LEU A 409 -1.30 23.15 0.40
CA LEU A 409 0.05 22.67 0.70
C LEU A 409 0.73 23.43 1.87
N LYS A 410 0.23 24.62 2.21
CA LYS A 410 0.71 25.45 3.33
C LYS A 410 -0.04 25.20 4.64
N LYS A 411 -1.16 24.45 4.63
CA LYS A 411 -1.99 24.23 5.83
C LYS A 411 -1.24 23.57 6.97
N GLN A 412 -0.31 22.67 6.66
CA GLN A 412 0.43 21.91 7.65
C GLN A 412 1.94 22.13 7.51
N PRO A 413 2.68 22.22 8.62
CA PRO A 413 4.13 22.27 8.59
C PRO A 413 4.70 20.98 7.97
N ILE A 414 5.92 21.04 7.45
CA ILE A 414 6.62 19.87 6.91
C ILE A 414 7.59 19.35 7.96
N PHE A 415 7.55 18.06 8.24
CA PHE A 415 8.55 17.39 9.08
C PHE A 415 9.15 16.20 8.32
N PRO A 416 10.47 16.17 8.04
CA PRO A 416 11.52 17.17 8.27
C PRO A 416 11.70 18.21 7.14
N ALA A 417 12.42 19.31 7.41
CA ALA A 417 12.69 20.43 6.48
C ALA A 417 13.37 20.05 5.14
N ALA A 418 13.87 18.82 5.00
CA ALA A 418 14.45 18.30 3.76
C ALA A 418 13.38 17.85 2.73
N ILE A 419 12.10 18.00 3.02
CA ILE A 419 11.01 17.59 2.14
C ILE A 419 10.21 18.84 1.73
N SER A 420 9.82 18.94 0.46
CA SER A 420 8.86 19.96 0.00
C SER A 420 7.45 19.53 0.36
N SER A 421 6.52 20.47 0.57
CA SER A 421 5.14 20.11 0.90
C SER A 421 4.59 19.12 -0.13
N PHE A 422 3.96 18.07 0.35
CA PHE A 422 3.50 16.99 -0.50
C PHE A 422 2.18 16.40 -0.02
N ILE A 423 1.48 15.80 -0.98
CA ILE A 423 0.33 14.94 -0.72
C ILE A 423 0.72 13.55 -1.17
N PHE A 424 0.50 12.56 -0.31
CA PHE A 424 0.72 11.16 -0.64
C PHE A 424 -0.63 10.47 -0.84
N PRO A 425 -0.92 9.90 -2.02
CA PRO A 425 -2.21 9.32 -2.33
C PRO A 425 -2.33 7.91 -1.75
N THR A 426 -3.48 7.62 -1.13
CA THR A 426 -3.79 6.31 -0.53
C THR A 426 -5.13 5.76 -0.99
N THR A 427 -5.99 6.58 -1.59
CA THR A 427 -7.24 6.13 -2.20
C THR A 427 -7.57 6.91 -3.46
N LEU A 428 -8.16 6.22 -4.42
CA LEU A 428 -8.91 6.80 -5.53
C LEU A 428 -10.36 6.34 -5.38
N LEU A 429 -11.32 7.22 -5.63
CA LEU A 429 -12.74 6.89 -5.73
C LEU A 429 -13.24 7.48 -7.05
N LEU A 430 -13.74 6.63 -7.95
CA LEU A 430 -14.37 7.11 -9.17
C LEU A 430 -15.73 7.72 -8.81
N ARG A 431 -15.98 8.94 -9.29
CA ARG A 431 -17.27 9.61 -9.15
C ARG A 431 -17.94 9.71 -10.51
N ASP A 432 -19.19 10.14 -10.48
CA ASP A 432 -19.91 10.50 -11.70
C ASP A 432 -19.34 11.76 -12.36
N GLU A 433 -19.87 12.09 -13.55
CA GLU A 433 -19.75 13.43 -14.15
C GLU A 433 -18.31 13.96 -14.26
N ASP A 434 -17.41 13.11 -14.74
CA ASP A 434 -16.03 13.51 -15.04
C ASP A 434 -15.19 13.86 -13.79
N MET A 435 -15.50 13.21 -12.66
CA MET A 435 -14.83 13.45 -11.39
C MET A 435 -14.24 12.19 -10.77
N ALA A 436 -13.19 12.37 -9.97
CA ALA A 436 -12.69 11.38 -9.03
C ALA A 436 -12.27 12.07 -7.74
N ASP A 437 -12.43 11.39 -6.61
CA ASP A 437 -11.90 11.84 -5.33
C ASP A 437 -10.60 11.08 -5.00
N ILE A 438 -9.61 11.78 -4.47
CA ILE A 438 -8.33 11.24 -4.02
C ILE A 438 -8.26 11.38 -2.50
N GLY A 439 -8.18 10.26 -1.80
CA GLY A 439 -7.77 10.22 -0.40
C GLY A 439 -6.25 10.27 -0.31
N GLY A 440 -5.71 11.14 0.53
CA GLY A 440 -4.27 11.22 0.75
C GLY A 440 -3.91 11.94 2.03
N HIS A 441 -2.64 11.94 2.40
CA HIS A 441 -2.16 12.74 3.53
C HIS A 441 -1.23 13.87 3.10
N LEU A 442 -1.39 15.01 3.77
CA LEU A 442 -0.53 16.18 3.62
C LEU A 442 0.59 16.11 4.66
N ASN A 443 1.84 16.16 4.18
CA ASN A 443 3.06 16.31 4.99
C ASN A 443 3.21 15.31 6.15
N ASP A 444 2.73 14.07 5.99
CA ASP A 444 2.68 13.05 7.06
C ASP A 444 1.96 13.53 8.35
N ILE A 445 0.95 14.39 8.22
CA ILE A 445 0.26 15.01 9.37
C ILE A 445 -1.25 14.90 9.29
N GLU A 446 -1.83 15.21 8.13
CA GLU A 446 -3.27 15.42 7.99
C GLU A 446 -3.86 14.54 6.90
N ALA A 447 -4.93 13.81 7.22
CA ALA A 447 -5.69 12.99 6.28
C ALA A 447 -6.74 13.86 5.57
N LEU A 448 -6.67 13.90 4.24
CA LEU A 448 -7.50 14.76 3.39
C LEU A 448 -8.29 13.94 2.36
N LEU A 449 -9.38 14.54 1.90
CA LEU A 449 -10.09 14.18 0.69
C LEU A 449 -10.00 15.34 -0.31
N LEU A 450 -9.57 15.02 -1.52
CA LEU A 450 -9.37 15.95 -2.63
C LEU A 450 -10.23 15.52 -3.80
N ARG A 451 -10.61 16.45 -4.67
CA ARG A 451 -11.35 16.17 -5.90
C ARG A 451 -10.51 16.51 -7.11
N VAL A 452 -10.67 15.72 -8.18
CA VAL A 452 -10.18 15.99 -9.53
C VAL A 452 -11.37 16.01 -10.47
N LYS A 453 -11.58 17.11 -11.20
CA LYS A 453 -12.56 17.22 -12.30
C LYS A 453 -11.84 17.22 -13.65
N GLY A 454 -12.44 16.65 -14.69
CA GLY A 454 -11.77 16.36 -15.96
C GLY A 454 -11.16 14.95 -15.99
N PHE A 455 -11.45 14.11 -14.98
CA PHE A 455 -10.83 12.81 -14.81
C PHE A 455 -11.27 11.80 -15.89
N ARG A 456 -12.57 11.65 -16.11
CA ARG A 456 -13.13 10.80 -17.17
C ARG A 456 -12.64 11.22 -18.54
N THR A 457 -12.61 12.52 -18.83
CA THR A 457 -12.11 13.04 -20.11
C THR A 457 -10.68 12.57 -20.36
N VAL A 458 -9.81 12.64 -19.35
CA VAL A 458 -8.43 12.12 -19.43
C VAL A 458 -8.43 10.61 -19.74
N ILE A 459 -9.20 9.81 -19.00
CA ILE A 459 -9.16 8.35 -19.13
C ILE A 459 -9.78 7.88 -20.46
N ASP A 460 -10.92 8.44 -20.86
CA ASP A 460 -11.63 8.08 -22.09
C ASP A 460 -10.77 8.38 -23.33
N GLU A 461 -10.13 9.55 -23.39
CA GLU A 461 -9.24 9.90 -24.50
C GLU A 461 -7.99 9.01 -24.54
N VAL A 462 -7.38 8.73 -23.39
CA VAL A 462 -6.24 7.80 -23.30
C VAL A 462 -6.61 6.42 -23.82
N ILE A 463 -7.77 5.89 -23.41
CA ILE A 463 -8.26 4.58 -23.85
C ILE A 463 -8.54 4.60 -25.35
N GLN A 464 -9.18 5.64 -25.87
CA GLN A 464 -9.47 5.76 -27.30
C GLN A 464 -8.18 5.78 -28.13
N ILE A 465 -7.16 6.51 -27.68
CA ILE A 465 -5.85 6.58 -28.34
C ILE A 465 -5.19 5.20 -28.35
N ASP A 466 -5.25 4.48 -27.24
CA ASP A 466 -4.68 3.15 -27.10
C ASP A 466 -5.41 2.10 -27.95
N GLU A 467 -6.75 2.14 -27.96
CA GLU A 467 -7.61 1.27 -28.77
C GLU A 467 -7.40 1.49 -30.28
N ALA A 468 -6.90 2.66 -30.69
CA ALA A 468 -6.54 2.94 -32.07
C ALA A 468 -5.13 2.42 -32.47
N VAL A 469 -4.28 2.01 -31.52
CA VAL A 469 -2.97 1.42 -31.82
C VAL A 469 -3.15 -0.04 -32.24
N PRO A 470 -2.53 -0.55 -33.33
CA PRO A 470 -2.60 -1.96 -33.69
C PRO A 470 -2.15 -2.89 -32.56
N GLU A 471 -2.83 -4.02 -32.35
CA GLU A 471 -2.56 -4.94 -31.23
C GLU A 471 -1.09 -5.41 -31.18
N MET A 472 -0.50 -5.71 -32.35
CA MET A 472 0.91 -6.10 -32.44
C MET A 472 1.82 -5.03 -31.82
N GLU A 473 1.60 -3.76 -32.13
CA GLU A 473 2.39 -2.65 -31.59
C GLU A 473 2.19 -2.49 -30.08
N ARG A 474 0.98 -2.73 -29.55
CA ARG A 474 0.72 -2.68 -28.09
C ARG A 474 1.55 -3.69 -27.30
N THR A 475 1.97 -4.78 -27.93
CA THR A 475 2.75 -5.84 -27.26
C THR A 475 4.26 -5.62 -27.33
N THR A 476 4.77 -4.90 -28.33
CA THR A 476 6.21 -4.76 -28.56
C THR A 476 6.87 -3.67 -27.71
N TYR A 477 6.09 -2.74 -27.13
CA TYR A 477 6.61 -1.71 -26.23
C TYR A 477 7.03 -2.31 -24.88
N GLU A 478 8.23 -2.90 -24.84
CA GLU A 478 8.93 -3.15 -23.59
C GLU A 478 9.23 -1.80 -22.92
N GLN A 479 8.77 -1.64 -21.68
CA GLN A 479 8.51 -0.37 -20.99
C GLN A 479 9.78 0.38 -20.53
N GLY A 480 10.88 0.34 -21.31
CA GLY A 480 12.18 0.93 -20.96
C GLY A 480 12.19 2.47 -20.85
N PHE A 481 11.03 3.13 -20.95
CA PHE A 481 10.93 4.58 -21.10
C PHE A 481 10.49 5.35 -19.85
N ILE A 482 9.91 4.71 -18.81
CA ILE A 482 9.50 5.42 -17.57
C ILE A 482 10.68 6.20 -16.96
N GLN A 483 11.90 5.75 -17.22
CA GLN A 483 13.13 6.36 -16.75
C GLN A 483 13.53 7.66 -17.46
N LYS A 484 13.08 7.88 -18.70
CA LYS A 484 13.38 9.09 -19.48
C LYS A 484 12.31 10.16 -19.34
N THR A 485 11.15 9.82 -18.80
CA THR A 485 10.08 10.78 -18.60
C THR A 485 10.42 11.70 -17.44
N ASN A 486 10.90 12.90 -17.77
CA ASN A 486 11.07 13.95 -16.79
C ASN A 486 9.66 14.33 -16.27
N PHE A 487 9.33 13.97 -15.03
CA PHE A 487 7.97 14.05 -14.46
C PHE A 487 7.44 15.49 -14.24
N GLY A 488 7.96 16.46 -14.99
CA GLY A 488 7.48 17.84 -15.02
C GLY A 488 8.05 18.75 -13.93
N TYR A 489 9.13 18.35 -13.27
CA TYR A 489 9.89 19.24 -12.38
C TYR A 489 10.90 20.03 -13.22
N SER A 490 10.41 20.98 -14.01
CA SER A 490 11.31 21.98 -14.58
C SER A 490 11.66 22.97 -13.47
N ASP A 491 12.92 23.03 -13.06
CA ASP A 491 13.46 24.09 -12.23
C ASP A 491 13.23 25.43 -12.95
N LYS A 492 12.15 26.13 -12.59
CA LYS A 492 11.92 27.52 -12.97
C LYS A 492 11.58 28.31 -11.72
#